data_AF-A0AAV0XZ58-F1
#
_entry.id   AF-A0AAV0XZ58-F1
#
_cell.length_a   1.000
_cell.length_b   1.000
_cell.length_c   1.000
_cell.angle_alpha   90.00
_cell.angle_beta   90.00
_cell.angle_gamma   90.00
#
_symmetry.space_group_name_H-M   'P 1'
#
loop_
_entity.id
_entity.type
_entity.pdbx_description
1 polymer ?
#
loop_
_entity_poly.entity_id
_entity_poly.type
_entity_poly.pdbx_seq_one_letter_code
_entity_poly.pdbx_strand_id
1 'polypeptide(L)'
;MPKEKKTLVNCLRCYVDEFGSDIFKIDSSILFCKICETKVNSDKKYNVSQHLKTDKHLKGINRCKEQTQRKQQQLMTVNISKKTSFNKDLCEALISANIPLNKLSNPKFKTFLETYTKNEIPCEATLRKGYVDDIYTETLNAIREKMSNKMIWVSIDETTDIDGRFIANVIVGTLEEHRSGEIFLLNSDELDKANHSTICKLFDKSMNTLWPGGIHHDNVLLFLSDAAPYMVKAGQVLKSFYSKMIHVTCAVHGLHRVAEEVRGQFSIVDKIISSVKKIFRKAPSRLLLFKTEAPNISLPPEPILTSWGSWINAAVYYCENFKIIHHVIFMLDKNEAISIRDAQHYIVKPGLENNLTYIKSNFVKLTMAIDNLQQQNIPLS
;
A
#
# COMPACT_ATOMS: atom_id res chain seq x y z
N MET A 1 -41.34 41.05 64.48
CA MET A 1 -40.14 40.32 64.01
C MET A 1 -39.55 41.06 62.82
N PRO A 2 -38.29 41.53 62.85
CA PRO A 2 -37.66 42.14 61.69
C PRO A 2 -37.37 41.04 60.65
N LYS A 3 -37.70 41.27 59.38
CA LYS A 3 -37.31 40.36 58.29
C LYS A 3 -35.79 40.40 58.14
N GLU A 4 -35.11 39.32 58.45
CA GLU A 4 -33.69 39.15 58.16
C GLU A 4 -33.44 39.42 56.67
N LYS A 5 -32.57 40.38 56.35
CA LYS A 5 -32.14 40.64 54.97
C LYS A 5 -31.37 39.42 54.48
N LYS A 6 -31.96 38.63 53.58
CA LYS A 6 -31.25 37.58 52.84
C LYS A 6 -30.03 38.19 52.17
N THR A 7 -28.85 37.61 52.41
CA THR A 7 -27.62 37.96 51.69
C THR A 7 -27.82 37.73 50.19
N LEU A 8 -27.25 38.59 49.35
CA LEU A 8 -27.40 38.54 47.88
C LEU A 8 -27.09 37.14 47.32
N VAL A 9 -26.05 36.49 47.86
CA VAL A 9 -25.62 35.13 47.49
C VAL A 9 -26.69 34.08 47.78
N ASN A 10 -27.42 34.18 48.90
CA ASN A 10 -28.50 33.26 49.24
C ASN A 10 -29.72 33.46 48.33
N CYS A 11 -30.00 34.69 47.88
CA CYS A 11 -31.06 34.95 46.91
C CYS A 11 -30.74 34.34 45.53
N LEU A 12 -29.49 34.48 45.07
CA LEU A 12 -29.02 33.89 43.82
C LEU A 12 -29.08 32.36 43.84
N ARG A 13 -28.70 31.73 44.97
CA ARG A 13 -28.84 30.27 45.15
C ARG A 13 -30.30 29.83 45.05
N CYS A 14 -31.23 30.54 45.69
CA CYS A 14 -32.65 30.23 45.55
C CYS A 14 -33.14 30.25 44.09
N TYR A 15 -32.62 31.14 43.24
CA TYR A 15 -32.99 31.15 41.82
C TYR A 15 -32.37 30.02 41.00
N VAL A 16 -31.15 29.59 41.33
CA VAL A 16 -30.54 28.41 40.68
C VAL A 16 -31.28 27.14 41.09
N ASP A 17 -31.68 27.02 42.35
CA ASP A 17 -32.44 25.87 42.86
C ASP A 17 -33.87 25.85 42.27
N GLU A 18 -34.52 27.01 42.17
CA GLU A 18 -35.90 27.13 41.67
C GLU A 18 -36.00 26.95 40.15
N PHE A 19 -35.11 27.56 39.37
CA PHE A 19 -35.19 27.56 37.90
C PHE A 19 -34.24 26.57 37.24
N GLY A 20 -33.46 25.82 38.02
CA GLY A 20 -32.59 24.75 37.57
C GLY A 20 -31.14 25.19 37.32
N SER A 21 -30.22 24.34 37.79
CA SER A 21 -28.77 24.49 37.59
C SER A 21 -28.34 24.30 36.13
N ASP A 22 -29.16 23.67 35.30
CA ASP A 22 -28.94 23.55 33.86
C ASP A 22 -29.12 24.89 33.12
N ILE A 23 -29.91 25.81 33.69
CA ILE A 23 -30.25 27.09 33.08
C ILE A 23 -29.38 28.21 33.63
N PHE A 24 -29.12 28.22 34.94
CA PHE A 24 -28.40 29.29 35.62
C PHE A 24 -27.14 28.80 36.34
N LYS A 25 -26.11 29.66 36.38
CA LYS A 25 -24.96 29.54 37.29
C LYS A 25 -24.74 30.86 38.03
N ILE A 26 -24.10 30.77 39.19
CA ILE A 26 -23.60 31.95 39.90
C ILE A 26 -22.15 32.14 39.48
N ASP A 27 -21.85 33.29 38.88
CA ASP A 27 -20.49 33.68 38.53
C ASP A 27 -20.15 34.95 39.30
N SER A 28 -19.17 34.93 40.19
CA SER A 28 -18.65 36.14 40.85
C SER A 28 -19.72 37.10 41.42
N SER A 29 -20.80 36.54 42.00
CA SER A 29 -21.98 37.24 42.55
C SER A 29 -23.02 37.78 41.55
N ILE A 30 -23.04 37.28 40.30
CA ILE A 30 -24.10 37.54 39.32
C ILE A 30 -24.85 36.27 38.92
N LEU A 31 -26.16 36.38 38.64
CA LEU A 31 -26.94 35.31 38.02
C LEU A 31 -26.64 35.28 36.51
N PHE A 32 -26.05 34.20 36.04
CA PHE A 32 -25.66 34.04 34.63
C PHE A 32 -26.50 32.93 33.98
N CYS A 33 -27.15 33.25 32.86
CA CYS A 33 -27.87 32.26 32.08
C CYS A 33 -26.91 31.51 31.16
N LYS A 34 -26.81 30.18 31.32
CA LYS A 34 -25.97 29.30 30.50
C LYS A 34 -26.47 29.21 29.05
N ILE A 35 -27.78 29.36 28.83
CA ILE A 35 -28.43 29.22 27.52
C ILE A 35 -28.27 30.49 26.67
N CYS A 36 -28.38 31.66 27.31
CA CYS A 36 -28.30 32.96 26.63
C CYS A 36 -26.91 33.60 26.73
N GLU A 37 -25.97 32.98 27.45
CA GLU A 37 -24.61 33.45 27.73
C GLU A 37 -24.57 34.90 28.23
N THR A 38 -25.53 35.28 29.09
CA THR A 38 -25.71 36.68 29.52
C THR A 38 -26.05 36.77 31.00
N LYS A 39 -25.66 37.89 31.61
CA LYS A 39 -26.06 38.27 32.97
C LYS A 39 -27.56 38.57 33.01
N VAL A 40 -28.25 38.03 33.99
CA VAL A 40 -29.68 38.24 34.23
C VAL A 40 -29.88 39.08 35.48
N ASN A 41 -30.74 40.11 35.39
CA ASN A 41 -31.11 40.92 36.54
C ASN A 41 -31.86 40.04 37.56
N SER A 42 -31.33 39.99 38.78
CA SER A 42 -31.82 39.16 39.89
C SER A 42 -32.34 39.99 41.07
N ASP A 43 -32.56 41.29 40.87
CA ASP A 43 -33.08 42.21 41.90
C ASP A 43 -34.51 41.85 42.30
N LYS A 44 -35.28 41.31 41.34
CA LYS A 44 -36.64 40.80 41.55
C LYS A 44 -36.81 39.49 40.80
N LYS A 45 -37.49 38.53 41.42
CA LYS A 45 -37.87 37.23 40.84
C LYS A 45 -38.56 37.37 39.47
N TYR A 46 -39.39 38.41 39.33
CA TYR A 46 -40.07 38.73 38.09
C TYR A 46 -39.11 38.92 36.89
N ASN A 47 -37.94 39.54 37.10
CA ASN A 47 -36.96 39.77 36.04
C ASN A 47 -36.35 38.46 35.53
N VAL A 48 -36.11 37.52 36.44
CA VAL A 48 -35.64 36.17 36.11
C VAL A 48 -36.72 35.40 35.34
N SER A 49 -37.97 35.46 35.80
CA SER A 49 -39.10 34.82 35.10
C SER A 49 -39.39 35.43 33.72
N GLN A 50 -39.19 36.74 33.54
CA GLN A 50 -39.31 37.40 32.24
C GLN A 50 -38.20 36.97 31.27
N HIS A 51 -36.95 36.87 31.76
CA HIS A 51 -35.83 36.38 30.95
C HIS A 51 -36.11 35.01 30.33
N LEU A 52 -36.67 34.07 31.11
CA LEU A 52 -37.04 32.72 30.65
C LEU A 52 -38.09 32.74 29.53
N LYS A 53 -38.91 33.79 29.45
CA LYS A 53 -39.96 33.97 28.43
C LYS A 53 -39.48 34.73 27.20
N THR A 54 -38.23 35.20 27.18
CA THR A 54 -37.70 35.93 26.01
C THR A 54 -37.51 35.00 24.82
N ASP A 55 -37.76 35.50 23.61
CA ASP A 55 -37.53 34.75 22.36
C ASP A 55 -36.09 34.23 22.24
N LYS A 56 -35.11 35.01 22.72
CA LYS A 56 -33.71 34.60 22.74
C LYS A 56 -33.50 33.34 23.59
N HIS A 57 -34.16 33.26 24.73
CA HIS A 57 -34.08 32.12 25.63
C HIS A 57 -34.80 30.89 25.07
N LEU A 58 -36.01 31.05 24.55
CA LEU A 58 -36.78 29.96 23.95
C LEU A 58 -36.07 29.36 22.71
N LYS A 59 -35.51 30.21 21.84
CA LYS A 59 -34.68 29.76 20.70
C LYS A 59 -33.40 29.06 21.17
N GLY A 60 -32.77 29.55 22.24
CA GLY A 60 -31.58 28.92 22.83
C GLY A 60 -31.85 27.52 23.41
N ILE A 61 -33.00 27.32 24.07
CA ILE A 61 -33.44 26.00 24.55
C ILE A 61 -33.63 25.05 23.38
N ASN A 62 -34.32 25.47 22.31
CA ASN A 62 -34.53 24.62 21.14
C ASN A 62 -33.20 24.24 20.46
N ARG A 63 -32.25 25.18 20.35
CA ARG A 63 -30.89 24.90 19.84
C ARG A 63 -30.14 23.90 20.71
N CYS A 64 -30.26 23.98 22.03
CA CYS A 64 -29.65 22.99 22.95
C CYS A 64 -30.31 21.61 22.81
N LYS A 65 -31.64 21.53 22.67
CA LYS A 65 -32.35 20.27 22.44
C LYS A 65 -31.93 19.60 21.12
N GLU A 66 -31.79 20.38 20.05
CA GLU A 66 -31.28 19.89 18.75
C GLU A 66 -29.82 19.42 18.84
N GLN A 67 -28.96 20.12 19.59
CA GLN A 67 -27.57 19.69 19.85
C GLN A 67 -27.50 18.42 20.70
N THR A 68 -28.39 18.24 21.68
CA THR A 68 -28.45 17.01 22.48
C THR A 68 -28.97 15.82 21.67
N GLN A 69 -29.93 16.04 20.75
CA GLN A 69 -30.34 15.03 19.77
C GLN A 69 -29.22 14.67 18.78
N ARG A 70 -28.45 15.65 18.30
CA ARG A 70 -27.24 15.40 17.47
C ARG A 70 -26.16 14.64 18.24
N LYS A 71 -25.95 14.94 19.53
CA LYS A 71 -25.04 14.18 20.40
C LYS A 71 -25.54 12.77 20.68
N GLN A 72 -26.84 12.55 20.83
CA GLN A 72 -27.43 11.20 20.94
C GLN A 72 -27.33 10.42 19.62
N GLN A 73 -27.47 11.05 18.45
CA GLN A 73 -27.20 10.41 17.16
C GLN A 73 -25.71 10.10 16.94
N GLN A 74 -24.78 10.91 17.48
CA GLN A 74 -23.34 10.60 17.46
C GLN A 74 -22.96 9.50 18.46
N LEU A 75 -23.58 9.43 19.65
CA LEU A 75 -23.37 8.37 20.64
C LEU A 75 -23.94 7.00 20.19
N MET A 76 -24.90 6.98 19.27
CA MET A 76 -25.49 5.75 18.70
C MET A 76 -24.67 5.13 17.55
N THR A 77 -23.49 5.66 17.21
CA THR A 77 -22.54 5.01 16.28
C THR A 77 -21.47 4.16 16.96
N VAL A 78 -21.50 4.04 18.29
CA VAL A 78 -20.82 2.96 19.02
C VAL A 78 -21.83 1.86 19.37
N ASN A 79 -22.69 1.48 18.42
CA ASN A 79 -23.04 0.08 18.33
C ASN A 79 -21.81 -0.61 17.75
N ILE A 80 -20.87 -0.98 18.63
CA ILE A 80 -20.06 -2.17 18.37
C ILE A 80 -21.11 -3.27 18.23
N SER A 81 -21.58 -3.53 17.01
CA SER A 81 -22.27 -4.78 16.70
C SER A 81 -21.38 -5.84 17.32
N LYS A 82 -21.89 -6.64 18.27
CA LYS A 82 -21.11 -7.72 18.90
C LYS A 82 -20.28 -8.38 17.81
N LYS A 83 -18.96 -8.22 17.85
CA LYS A 83 -18.09 -8.77 16.82
C LYS A 83 -18.41 -10.26 16.76
N THR A 84 -18.83 -10.75 15.61
CA THR A 84 -19.18 -12.17 15.45
C THR A 84 -17.96 -12.90 14.92
N SER A 85 -17.78 -14.16 15.36
CA SER A 85 -16.74 -15.03 14.78
C SER A 85 -16.94 -15.17 13.28
N PHE A 86 -18.18 -15.38 12.84
CA PHE A 86 -18.51 -15.47 11.41
C PHE A 86 -18.02 -14.29 10.58
N ASN A 87 -18.24 -13.04 11.01
CA ASN A 87 -17.81 -11.87 10.26
C ASN A 87 -16.29 -11.71 10.24
N LYS A 88 -15.63 -12.11 11.34
CA LYS A 88 -14.17 -12.13 11.42
C LYS A 88 -13.60 -13.16 10.45
N ASP A 89 -14.08 -14.40 10.50
CA ASP A 89 -13.64 -15.51 9.66
C ASP A 89 -13.90 -15.20 8.17
N LEU A 90 -15.06 -14.60 7.85
CA LEU A 90 -15.37 -14.15 6.49
C LEU A 90 -14.40 -13.07 6.04
N CYS A 91 -14.11 -12.07 6.88
CA CYS A 91 -13.17 -11.00 6.56
C CYS A 91 -11.75 -11.56 6.32
N GLU A 92 -11.29 -12.43 7.20
CA GLU A 92 -9.99 -13.08 7.10
C GLU A 92 -9.88 -13.95 5.84
N ALA A 93 -10.91 -14.72 5.52
CA ALA A 93 -10.95 -15.55 4.31
C ALA A 93 -10.87 -14.70 3.04
N LEU A 94 -11.62 -13.60 2.96
CA LEU A 94 -11.59 -12.70 1.79
C LEU A 94 -10.21 -12.04 1.64
N ILE A 95 -9.63 -11.53 2.74
CA ILE A 95 -8.30 -10.89 2.71
C ILE A 95 -7.24 -11.92 2.29
N SER A 96 -7.24 -13.11 2.89
CA SER A 96 -6.28 -14.18 2.59
C SER A 96 -6.39 -14.69 1.16
N ALA A 97 -7.60 -14.67 0.58
CA ALA A 97 -7.84 -15.05 -0.81
C ALA A 97 -7.61 -13.89 -1.81
N ASN A 98 -7.14 -12.72 -1.36
CA ASN A 98 -7.00 -11.51 -2.17
C ASN A 98 -8.31 -11.09 -2.87
N ILE A 99 -9.43 -11.23 -2.16
CA ILE A 99 -10.76 -10.84 -2.62
C ILE A 99 -11.12 -9.50 -1.96
N PRO A 100 -11.30 -8.42 -2.74
CA PRO A 100 -11.72 -7.13 -2.19
C PRO A 100 -13.03 -7.23 -1.40
N LEU A 101 -13.08 -6.66 -0.21
CA LEU A 101 -14.25 -6.71 0.68
C LEU A 101 -15.52 -6.11 0.03
N ASN A 102 -15.36 -5.15 -0.90
CA ASN A 102 -16.46 -4.57 -1.67
C ASN A 102 -17.20 -5.59 -2.54
N LYS A 103 -16.63 -6.77 -2.81
CA LYS A 103 -17.32 -7.84 -3.55
C LYS A 103 -18.55 -8.35 -2.82
N LEU A 104 -18.61 -8.23 -1.49
CA LEU A 104 -19.82 -8.54 -0.69
C LEU A 104 -20.99 -7.59 -0.98
N SER A 105 -20.75 -6.44 -1.61
CA SER A 105 -21.82 -5.53 -2.07
C SER A 105 -22.52 -6.01 -3.34
N ASN A 106 -22.00 -7.05 -4.02
CA ASN A 106 -22.68 -7.63 -5.17
C ASN A 106 -23.94 -8.40 -4.70
N PRO A 107 -25.15 -8.05 -5.17
CA PRO A 107 -26.38 -8.66 -4.68
C PRO A 107 -26.44 -10.19 -4.87
N LYS A 108 -25.98 -10.71 -6.02
CA LYS A 108 -26.00 -12.15 -6.28
C LYS A 108 -25.05 -12.91 -5.37
N PHE A 109 -23.85 -12.38 -5.17
CA PHE A 109 -22.87 -12.99 -4.27
C PHE A 109 -23.33 -12.95 -2.82
N LYS A 110 -23.88 -11.81 -2.38
CA LYS A 110 -24.46 -11.65 -1.05
C LYS A 110 -25.61 -12.64 -0.82
N THR A 111 -26.61 -12.69 -1.70
CA THR A 111 -27.74 -13.62 -1.59
C THR A 111 -27.28 -15.08 -1.60
N PHE A 112 -26.29 -15.43 -2.43
CA PHE A 112 -25.68 -16.76 -2.43
C PHE A 112 -25.11 -17.10 -1.04
N LEU A 113 -24.26 -16.24 -0.49
CA LEU A 113 -23.65 -16.47 0.82
C LEU A 113 -24.70 -16.55 1.94
N GLU A 114 -25.68 -15.64 1.97
CA GLU A 114 -26.77 -15.66 2.94
C GLU A 114 -27.59 -16.96 2.87
N THR A 115 -27.84 -17.45 1.65
CA THR A 115 -28.62 -18.67 1.40
C THR A 115 -27.95 -19.90 1.99
N TYR A 116 -26.64 -20.05 1.79
CA TYR A 116 -25.90 -21.25 2.20
C TYR A 116 -25.32 -21.16 3.61
N THR A 117 -24.93 -19.99 4.08
CA THR A 117 -24.36 -19.80 5.42
C THR A 117 -25.41 -19.58 6.49
N LYS A 118 -26.64 -19.21 6.13
CA LYS A 118 -27.71 -18.80 7.06
C LYS A 118 -27.34 -17.63 7.97
N ASN A 119 -26.32 -16.85 7.59
CA ASN A 119 -25.88 -15.66 8.30
C ASN A 119 -26.16 -14.42 7.44
N GLU A 120 -26.43 -13.28 8.10
CA GLU A 120 -26.49 -11.99 7.41
C GLU A 120 -25.07 -11.57 6.99
N ILE A 121 -24.92 -11.13 5.75
CA ILE A 121 -23.61 -10.75 5.22
C ILE A 121 -23.36 -9.26 5.48
N PRO A 122 -22.28 -8.92 6.22
CA PRO A 122 -21.95 -7.54 6.56
C PRO A 122 -21.56 -6.75 5.32
N CYS A 123 -21.77 -5.43 5.37
CA CYS A 123 -21.24 -4.56 4.33
C CYS A 123 -19.72 -4.35 4.51
N GLU A 124 -19.06 -3.92 3.45
CA GLU A 124 -17.62 -3.61 3.43
C GLU A 124 -17.21 -2.69 4.59
N ALA A 125 -17.99 -1.65 4.89
CA ALA A 125 -17.67 -0.69 5.93
C ALA A 125 -17.63 -1.33 7.33
N THR A 126 -18.53 -2.28 7.60
CA THR A 126 -18.56 -3.04 8.85
C THR A 126 -17.32 -3.91 9.00
N LEU A 127 -16.92 -4.61 7.93
CA LEU A 127 -15.70 -5.43 7.95
C LEU A 127 -14.44 -4.57 8.12
N ARG A 128 -14.33 -3.50 7.33
CA ARG A 128 -13.17 -2.60 7.37
C ARG A 128 -12.95 -1.95 8.73
N LYS A 129 -14.01 -1.40 9.34
CA LYS A 129 -13.90 -0.70 10.63
C LYS A 129 -13.91 -1.65 11.83
N GLY A 130 -14.54 -2.81 11.67
CA GLY A 130 -14.78 -3.73 12.77
C GLY A 130 -13.71 -4.81 12.95
N TYR A 131 -13.07 -5.27 11.87
CA TYR A 131 -12.32 -6.54 11.89
C TYR A 131 -10.94 -6.46 11.24
N VAL A 132 -10.69 -5.55 10.28
CA VAL A 132 -9.39 -5.47 9.60
C VAL A 132 -8.25 -5.16 10.57
N ASP A 133 -8.43 -4.21 11.48
CA ASP A 133 -7.40 -3.84 12.46
C ASP A 133 -7.09 -4.98 13.45
N ASP A 134 -8.11 -5.77 13.82
CA ASP A 134 -7.95 -6.95 14.67
C ASP A 134 -7.13 -8.02 13.94
N ILE A 135 -7.49 -8.33 12.70
CA ILE A 135 -6.79 -9.32 11.86
C ILE A 135 -5.35 -8.88 11.61
N TYR A 136 -5.13 -7.59 11.34
CA TYR A 136 -3.79 -7.02 11.21
C TYR A 136 -2.97 -7.22 12.50
N THR A 137 -3.55 -6.90 13.66
CA THR A 137 -2.87 -7.02 14.94
C THR A 137 -2.53 -8.48 15.27
N GLU A 138 -3.45 -9.40 15.02
CA GLU A 138 -3.23 -10.84 15.20
C GLU A 138 -2.13 -11.37 14.27
N THR A 139 -2.17 -10.98 13.00
CA THR A 139 -1.14 -11.34 12.01
C THR A 139 0.23 -10.81 12.45
N LEU A 140 0.30 -9.55 12.88
CA LEU A 140 1.54 -8.93 13.34
C LEU A 140 2.08 -9.62 14.61
N ASN A 141 1.21 -10.01 15.53
CA ASN A 141 1.61 -10.77 16.71
C ASN A 141 2.14 -12.16 16.35
N ALA A 142 1.51 -12.86 15.41
CA ALA A 142 2.01 -14.13 14.91
C ALA A 142 3.40 -13.99 14.25
N ILE A 143 3.63 -12.90 13.50
CA ILE A 143 4.96 -12.58 12.95
C ILE A 143 5.97 -12.36 14.10
N ARG A 144 5.61 -11.56 15.10
CA ARG A 144 6.48 -11.29 16.27
C ARG A 144 6.85 -12.55 17.03
N GLU A 145 5.90 -13.45 17.26
CA GLU A 145 6.14 -14.74 17.92
C GLU A 145 7.15 -15.59 17.14
N LYS A 146 6.96 -15.70 15.82
CA LYS A 146 7.84 -16.46 14.93
C LYS A 146 9.24 -15.90 14.82
N MET A 147 9.40 -14.58 14.97
CA MET A 147 10.68 -13.88 14.94
C MET A 147 11.32 -13.69 16.33
N SER A 148 10.65 -14.12 17.40
CA SER A 148 11.11 -13.93 18.77
C SER A 148 12.48 -14.56 19.00
N ASN A 149 13.40 -13.77 19.56
CA ASN A 149 14.80 -14.16 19.86
C ASN A 149 15.62 -14.67 18.67
N LYS A 150 15.21 -14.36 17.42
CA LYS A 150 15.95 -14.74 16.23
C LYS A 150 16.76 -13.58 15.67
N MET A 151 17.84 -13.94 14.98
CA MET A 151 18.56 -13.03 14.09
C MET A 151 17.76 -12.83 12.81
N ILE A 152 17.75 -11.62 12.28
CA ILE A 152 16.92 -11.25 11.14
C ILE A 152 17.72 -10.56 10.04
N TRP A 153 17.18 -10.65 8.83
CA TRP A 153 17.52 -9.79 7.71
C TRP A 153 16.32 -8.93 7.34
N VAL A 154 16.60 -7.75 6.79
CA VAL A 154 15.60 -6.79 6.33
C VAL A 154 15.89 -6.48 4.87
N SER A 155 14.85 -6.43 4.05
CA SER A 155 14.94 -5.92 2.67
C SER A 155 13.96 -4.79 2.47
N ILE A 156 14.42 -3.72 1.82
CA ILE A 156 13.56 -2.60 1.42
C ILE A 156 13.68 -2.44 -0.09
N ASP A 157 12.52 -2.40 -0.74
CA ASP A 157 12.40 -2.17 -2.18
C ASP A 157 11.27 -1.17 -2.43
N GLU A 158 11.57 -0.10 -3.17
CA GLU A 158 10.56 0.86 -3.59
C GLU A 158 10.03 0.55 -4.98
N THR A 159 8.73 0.75 -5.10
CA THR A 159 8.01 0.67 -6.36
C THR A 159 7.26 1.98 -6.59
N THR A 160 6.93 2.26 -7.84
CA THR A 160 6.05 3.37 -8.20
C THR A 160 4.73 2.80 -8.65
N ASP A 161 3.63 3.23 -8.01
CA ASP A 161 2.30 2.79 -8.40
C ASP A 161 1.80 3.53 -9.65
N ILE A 162 0.58 3.19 -10.10
CA ILE A 162 -0.01 3.79 -11.31
C ILE A 162 -0.30 5.30 -11.16
N ASP A 163 -0.43 5.78 -9.93
CA ASP A 163 -0.67 7.18 -9.60
C ASP A 163 0.66 7.96 -9.42
N GLY A 164 1.80 7.28 -9.55
CA GLY A 164 3.13 7.88 -9.39
C GLY A 164 3.60 7.99 -7.93
N ARG A 165 2.90 7.36 -6.98
CA ARG A 165 3.30 7.36 -5.57
C ARG A 165 4.48 6.41 -5.34
N PHE A 166 5.40 6.81 -4.49
CA PHE A 166 6.52 5.97 -4.07
C PHE A 166 6.05 5.05 -2.94
N ILE A 167 5.90 3.77 -3.22
CA ILE A 167 5.51 2.76 -2.22
C ILE A 167 6.74 1.93 -1.88
N ALA A 168 7.14 1.96 -0.62
CA ALA A 168 8.27 1.19 -0.12
C ALA A 168 7.78 -0.02 0.68
N ASN A 169 8.22 -1.20 0.25
CA ASN A 169 7.89 -2.46 0.88
C ASN A 169 9.06 -2.92 1.76
N VAL A 170 8.75 -3.28 3.01
CA VAL A 170 9.72 -3.79 3.98
C VAL A 170 9.44 -5.25 4.22
N ILE A 171 10.36 -6.08 3.76
CA ILE A 171 10.36 -7.52 3.99
C ILE A 171 11.34 -7.80 5.13
N VAL A 172 10.95 -8.68 6.04
CA VAL A 172 11.82 -9.20 7.09
C VAL A 172 11.85 -10.71 7.01
N GLY A 173 13.01 -11.30 7.31
CA GLY A 173 13.10 -12.74 7.41
C GLY A 173 14.06 -13.18 8.51
N THR A 174 13.87 -14.40 8.99
CA THR A 174 14.75 -14.98 10.00
C THR A 174 16.01 -15.57 9.34
N LEU A 175 17.13 -15.52 10.05
CA LEU A 175 18.37 -16.19 9.69
C LEU A 175 18.48 -17.47 10.52
N GLU A 176 18.42 -18.63 9.86
CA GLU A 176 18.46 -19.95 10.50
C GLU A 176 19.63 -20.76 9.90
N GLU A 177 20.36 -21.51 10.73
CA GLU A 177 21.61 -22.19 10.29
C GLU A 177 21.39 -23.39 9.35
N HIS A 178 20.25 -24.07 9.47
CA HIS A 178 20.03 -25.39 8.83
C HIS A 178 18.78 -25.48 7.96
N ARG A 179 18.05 -24.38 7.80
CA ARG A 179 16.82 -24.33 7.02
C ARG A 179 16.58 -22.94 6.48
N SER A 180 15.69 -22.83 5.51
CA SER A 180 15.18 -21.52 5.10
C SER A 180 14.45 -20.86 6.28
N GLY A 181 14.79 -19.60 6.53
CA GLY A 181 14.07 -18.77 7.48
C GLY A 181 12.66 -18.45 7.01
N GLU A 182 11.83 -18.01 7.95
CA GLU A 182 10.50 -17.51 7.62
C GLU A 182 10.61 -16.08 7.09
N ILE A 183 9.79 -15.73 6.10
CA ILE A 183 9.83 -14.44 5.40
C ILE A 183 8.45 -13.80 5.48
N PHE A 184 8.41 -12.51 5.84
CA PHE A 184 7.19 -11.74 6.00
C PHE A 184 7.29 -10.37 5.34
N LEU A 185 6.23 -9.94 4.65
CA LEU A 185 6.03 -8.54 4.35
C LEU A 185 5.56 -7.86 5.64
N LEU A 186 6.44 -7.07 6.26
CA LEU A 186 6.16 -6.43 7.54
C LEU A 186 5.38 -5.13 7.37
N ASN A 187 5.74 -4.34 6.38
CA ASN A 187 5.17 -3.02 6.16
C ASN A 187 5.20 -2.63 4.67
N SER A 188 4.22 -1.83 4.26
CA SER A 188 4.16 -1.20 2.94
C SER A 188 3.69 0.24 3.16
N ASP A 189 4.59 1.19 2.97
CA ASP A 189 4.36 2.60 3.29
C ASP A 189 4.55 3.48 2.05
N GLU A 190 3.69 4.49 1.92
CA GLU A 190 3.89 5.58 0.98
C GLU A 190 4.99 6.53 1.50
N LEU A 191 5.93 6.86 0.63
CA LEU A 191 7.01 7.81 0.89
C LEU A 191 6.76 9.11 0.14
N ASP A 192 6.89 10.25 0.82
CA ASP A 192 6.83 11.57 0.17
C ASP A 192 7.91 11.76 -0.90
N LYS A 193 9.05 11.06 -0.73
CA LYS A 193 10.21 11.10 -1.63
C LYS A 193 11.13 9.91 -1.39
N ALA A 194 11.71 9.37 -2.45
CA ALA A 194 12.76 8.36 -2.38
C ALA A 194 14.14 9.00 -2.10
N ASN A 195 14.59 8.96 -0.84
CA ASN A 195 15.94 9.38 -0.47
C ASN A 195 16.42 8.66 0.80
N HIS A 196 17.71 8.75 1.09
CA HIS A 196 18.31 8.04 2.24
C HIS A 196 17.62 8.31 3.59
N SER A 197 17.19 9.55 3.87
CA SER A 197 16.56 9.87 5.15
C SER A 197 15.17 9.26 5.30
N THR A 198 14.37 9.23 4.23
CA THR A 198 13.04 8.59 4.28
C THR A 198 13.16 7.07 4.42
N ILE A 199 14.16 6.46 3.78
CA ILE A 199 14.46 5.03 3.96
C ILE A 199 14.93 4.71 5.37
N CYS A 200 15.85 5.49 5.96
CA CYS A 200 16.25 5.26 7.36
C CYS A 200 15.05 5.36 8.31
N LYS A 201 14.18 6.36 8.14
CA LYS A 201 12.95 6.50 8.93
C LYS A 201 12.01 5.31 8.75
N LEU A 202 11.83 4.83 7.53
CA LEU A 202 11.00 3.66 7.23
C LEU A 202 11.57 2.39 7.88
N PHE A 203 12.89 2.22 7.83
CA PHE A 203 13.59 1.11 8.48
C PHE A 203 13.32 1.12 9.98
N ASP A 204 13.58 2.25 10.66
CA ASP A 204 13.37 2.38 12.10
C ASP A 204 11.89 2.25 12.49
N LYS A 205 10.97 2.83 11.69
CA LYS A 205 9.53 2.64 11.89
C LYS A 205 9.16 1.16 11.83
N SER A 206 9.67 0.44 10.84
CA SER A 206 9.40 -0.99 10.68
C SER A 206 10.00 -1.82 11.83
N MET A 207 11.21 -1.50 12.28
CA MET A 207 11.80 -2.17 13.45
C MET A 207 11.02 -1.91 14.74
N ASN A 208 10.50 -0.69 14.94
CA ASN A 208 9.58 -0.39 16.04
C ASN A 208 8.24 -1.14 15.93
N THR A 209 7.72 -1.30 14.72
CA THR A 209 6.52 -2.13 14.47
C THR A 209 6.78 -3.58 14.85
N LEU A 210 7.96 -4.12 14.56
CA LEU A 210 8.32 -5.48 14.97
C LEU A 210 8.53 -5.58 16.50
N TRP A 211 9.25 -4.63 17.10
CA TRP A 211 9.58 -4.64 18.54
C TRP A 211 9.07 -3.39 19.27
N PRO A 212 7.79 -3.37 19.67
CA PRO A 212 7.21 -2.20 20.35
C PRO A 212 7.80 -1.94 21.75
N GLY A 213 8.43 -2.95 22.36
CA GLY A 213 9.11 -2.84 23.66
C GLY A 213 10.54 -2.30 23.58
N GLY A 214 11.06 -2.04 22.38
CA GLY A 214 12.42 -1.57 22.12
C GLY A 214 13.10 -2.38 21.03
N ILE A 215 13.77 -1.70 20.10
CA ILE A 215 14.42 -2.32 18.95
C ILE A 215 15.63 -3.17 19.40
N HIS A 216 15.64 -4.44 18.99
CA HIS A 216 16.77 -5.36 19.20
C HIS A 216 17.83 -5.16 18.11
N HIS A 217 18.58 -4.06 18.18
CA HIS A 217 19.54 -3.64 17.15
C HIS A 217 20.56 -4.73 16.79
N ASP A 218 21.04 -5.46 17.80
CA ASP A 218 22.02 -6.54 17.64
C ASP A 218 21.49 -7.78 16.91
N ASN A 219 20.17 -7.90 16.79
CA ASN A 219 19.52 -9.01 16.09
C ASN A 219 19.35 -8.74 14.59
N VAL A 220 19.60 -7.51 14.14
CA VAL A 220 19.51 -7.14 12.72
C VAL A 220 20.90 -7.30 12.09
N LEU A 221 21.09 -8.38 11.32
CA LEU A 221 22.42 -8.74 10.80
C LEU A 221 22.62 -8.38 9.33
N LEU A 222 21.55 -8.27 8.56
CA LEU A 222 21.63 -8.03 7.12
C LEU A 222 20.56 -7.03 6.69
N PHE A 223 20.98 -6.04 5.90
CA PHE A 223 20.10 -5.16 5.16
C PHE A 223 20.37 -5.33 3.66
N LEU A 224 19.34 -5.77 2.93
CA LEU A 224 19.34 -5.92 1.48
C LEU A 224 18.57 -4.76 0.84
N SER A 225 19.14 -4.12 -0.17
CA SER A 225 18.46 -3.07 -0.92
C SER A 225 18.89 -3.08 -2.38
N ASP A 226 18.29 -2.23 -3.21
CA ASP A 226 18.88 -1.91 -4.51
C ASP A 226 20.25 -1.20 -4.37
N ALA A 227 20.90 -0.98 -5.52
CA ALA A 227 22.18 -0.28 -5.61
C ALA A 227 22.02 1.20 -5.99
N ALA A 228 20.88 1.83 -5.70
CA ALA A 228 20.70 3.26 -5.92
C ALA A 228 21.58 4.05 -4.93
N PRO A 229 22.15 5.21 -5.33
CA PRO A 229 23.06 5.96 -4.47
C PRO A 229 22.46 6.33 -3.11
N TYR A 230 21.16 6.62 -3.07
CA TYR A 230 20.49 6.96 -1.82
C TYR A 230 20.25 5.73 -0.92
N MET A 231 20.08 4.53 -1.48
CA MET A 231 20.00 3.28 -0.71
C MET A 231 21.35 2.91 -0.10
N VAL A 232 22.42 3.03 -0.89
CA VAL A 232 23.80 2.83 -0.39
C VAL A 232 24.09 3.80 0.74
N LYS A 233 23.71 5.08 0.58
CA LYS A 233 23.84 6.07 1.65
C LYS A 233 22.98 5.71 2.87
N ALA A 234 21.76 5.21 2.69
CA ALA A 234 20.90 4.77 3.80
C ALA A 234 21.52 3.62 4.57
N GLY A 235 22.03 2.59 3.87
CA GLY A 235 22.72 1.46 4.49
C GLY A 235 23.96 1.87 5.30
N GLN A 236 24.75 2.82 4.78
CA GLN A 236 25.89 3.39 5.51
C GLN A 236 25.47 4.12 6.80
N VAL A 237 24.40 4.92 6.73
CA VAL A 237 23.86 5.62 7.90
C VAL A 237 23.28 4.63 8.91
N LEU A 238 22.50 3.65 8.47
CA LEU A 238 21.92 2.64 9.36
C LEU A 238 23.00 1.82 10.06
N LYS A 239 24.14 1.54 9.41
CA LYS A 239 25.25 0.82 10.01
C LYS A 239 25.82 1.49 11.27
N SER A 240 25.69 2.82 11.43
CA SER A 240 26.12 3.48 12.68
C SER A 240 25.17 3.22 13.86
N PHE A 241 23.92 2.87 13.60
CA PHE A 241 22.91 2.54 14.62
C PHE A 241 22.77 1.02 14.83
N TYR A 242 22.94 0.23 13.77
CA TYR A 242 22.89 -1.23 13.77
C TYR A 242 24.30 -1.78 13.54
N SER A 243 25.11 -1.79 14.59
CA SER A 243 26.56 -2.03 14.48
C SER A 243 26.97 -3.39 13.90
N LYS A 244 26.14 -4.43 14.11
CA LYS A 244 26.34 -5.80 13.59
C LYS A 244 25.76 -6.00 12.18
N MET A 245 25.01 -5.02 11.67
CA MET A 245 24.35 -5.13 10.39
C MET A 245 25.34 -4.95 9.24
N ILE A 246 25.25 -5.86 8.26
CA ILE A 246 25.93 -5.74 6.98
C ILE A 246 24.91 -5.24 5.95
N HIS A 247 25.27 -4.19 5.21
CA HIS A 247 24.48 -3.75 4.06
C HIS A 247 25.00 -4.41 2.79
N VAL A 248 24.10 -5.03 2.02
CA VAL A 248 24.39 -5.69 0.75
C VAL A 248 23.42 -5.15 -0.31
N THR A 249 23.96 -4.84 -1.49
CA THR A 249 23.14 -4.47 -2.64
C THR A 249 22.67 -5.71 -3.40
N CYS A 250 21.44 -5.69 -3.90
CA CYS A 250 20.82 -6.78 -4.64
C CYS A 250 21.68 -7.22 -5.84
N ALA A 251 22.15 -8.48 -5.79
CA ALA A 251 22.94 -9.08 -6.86
C ALA A 251 22.17 -9.12 -8.18
N VAL A 252 20.85 -9.34 -8.12
CA VAL A 252 20.00 -9.42 -9.32
C VAL A 252 19.91 -8.07 -10.03
N HIS A 253 19.79 -6.97 -9.26
CA HIS A 253 19.92 -5.62 -9.81
C HIS A 253 21.29 -5.40 -10.46
N GLY A 254 22.37 -5.93 -9.87
CA GLY A 254 23.71 -5.90 -10.46
C GLY A 254 23.78 -6.64 -11.81
N LEU A 255 23.28 -7.87 -11.87
CA LEU A 255 23.21 -8.65 -13.11
C LEU A 255 22.33 -7.99 -14.17
N HIS A 256 21.22 -7.37 -13.78
CA HIS A 256 20.37 -6.62 -14.69
C HIS A 256 21.11 -5.43 -15.31
N ARG A 257 21.92 -4.68 -14.54
CA ARG A 257 22.76 -3.60 -15.07
C ARG A 257 23.76 -4.11 -16.11
N VAL A 258 24.35 -5.30 -15.88
CA VAL A 258 25.21 -5.95 -16.89
C VAL A 258 24.42 -6.27 -18.15
N ALA A 259 23.18 -6.75 -18.03
CA ALA A 259 22.32 -7.02 -19.19
C ALA A 259 22.00 -5.74 -19.98
N GLU A 260 21.78 -4.61 -19.31
CA GLU A 260 21.58 -3.32 -19.96
C GLU A 260 22.84 -2.79 -20.66
N GLU A 261 24.04 -3.03 -20.09
CA GLU A 261 25.30 -2.70 -20.76
C GLU A 261 25.48 -3.53 -22.03
N VAL A 262 25.23 -4.85 -21.95
CA VAL A 262 25.24 -5.73 -23.13
C VAL A 262 24.28 -5.19 -24.19
N ARG A 263 23.05 -4.85 -23.82
CA ARG A 263 22.08 -4.25 -24.73
C ARG A 263 22.61 -2.98 -25.40
N GLY A 264 23.27 -2.10 -24.65
CA GLY A 264 23.90 -0.88 -25.17
C GLY A 264 24.94 -1.13 -26.26
N GLN A 265 25.68 -2.24 -26.18
CA GLN A 265 26.68 -2.63 -27.17
C GLN A 265 26.08 -3.16 -28.49
N PHE A 266 24.82 -3.63 -28.47
CA PHE A 266 24.15 -4.24 -29.63
C PHE A 266 22.97 -3.40 -30.15
N SER A 267 23.22 -2.14 -30.49
CA SER A 267 22.20 -1.19 -30.94
C SER A 267 21.34 -1.67 -32.13
N ILE A 268 21.90 -2.44 -33.07
CA ILE A 268 21.13 -2.99 -34.21
C ILE A 268 20.15 -4.06 -33.73
N VAL A 269 20.59 -4.95 -32.83
CA VAL A 269 19.74 -5.98 -32.21
C VAL A 269 18.60 -5.33 -31.42
N ASP A 270 18.91 -4.28 -30.64
CA ASP A 270 17.89 -3.54 -29.90
C ASP A 270 16.85 -2.89 -30.83
N LYS A 271 17.31 -2.27 -31.92
CA LYS A 271 16.44 -1.64 -32.92
C LYS A 271 15.52 -2.65 -33.60
N ILE A 272 16.00 -3.83 -33.97
CA ILE A 272 15.12 -4.86 -34.58
C ILE A 272 14.08 -5.37 -33.57
N ILE A 273 14.49 -5.71 -32.34
CA ILE A 273 13.58 -6.17 -31.27
C ILE A 273 12.47 -5.12 -31.01
N SER A 274 12.88 -3.85 -30.88
CA SER A 274 11.95 -2.73 -30.64
C SER A 274 11.01 -2.48 -31.82
N SER A 275 11.50 -2.58 -33.05
CA SER A 275 10.71 -2.33 -34.26
C SER A 275 9.66 -3.42 -34.48
N VAL A 276 10.06 -4.68 -34.36
CA VAL A 276 9.17 -5.83 -34.53
C VAL A 276 8.13 -5.91 -33.43
N LYS A 277 8.47 -5.55 -32.18
CA LYS A 277 7.49 -5.35 -31.10
C LYS A 277 6.37 -4.38 -31.53
N LYS A 278 6.73 -3.25 -32.14
CA LYS A 278 5.76 -2.25 -32.60
C LYS A 278 4.91 -2.72 -33.79
N ILE A 279 5.35 -3.71 -34.56
CA ILE A 279 4.56 -4.26 -35.68
C ILE A 279 3.30 -4.96 -35.16
N PHE A 280 3.47 -5.80 -34.13
CA PHE A 280 2.41 -6.67 -33.62
C PHE A 280 1.57 -6.05 -32.50
N ARG A 281 2.05 -4.96 -31.88
CA ARG A 281 1.34 -4.26 -30.81
C ARG A 281 0.01 -3.71 -31.30
N LYS A 282 -1.10 -4.25 -30.76
CA LYS A 282 -2.49 -3.84 -31.08
C LYS A 282 -2.86 -3.94 -32.57
N ALA A 283 -2.32 -4.91 -33.31
CA ALA A 283 -2.61 -5.11 -34.74
C ALA A 283 -3.16 -6.53 -35.03
N PRO A 284 -4.50 -6.74 -34.94
CA PRO A 284 -5.09 -8.07 -35.08
C PRO A 284 -4.77 -8.78 -36.41
N SER A 285 -4.76 -8.04 -37.53
CA SER A 285 -4.44 -8.59 -38.86
C SER A 285 -3.01 -9.12 -38.94
N ARG A 286 -2.04 -8.37 -38.40
CA ARG A 286 -0.62 -8.75 -38.37
C ARG A 286 -0.34 -9.91 -37.41
N LEU A 287 -1.06 -9.94 -36.29
CA LEU A 287 -1.04 -11.07 -35.36
C LEU A 287 -1.59 -12.34 -36.00
N LEU A 288 -2.69 -12.23 -36.77
CA LEU A 288 -3.25 -13.35 -37.51
C LEU A 288 -2.25 -13.85 -38.56
N LEU A 289 -1.64 -12.94 -39.33
CA LEU A 289 -0.60 -13.28 -40.31
C LEU A 289 0.55 -14.07 -39.67
N PHE A 290 1.10 -13.57 -38.55
CA PHE A 290 2.17 -14.25 -37.85
C PHE A 290 1.77 -15.66 -37.42
N LYS A 291 0.56 -15.83 -36.85
CA LYS A 291 0.06 -17.14 -36.43
C LYS A 291 -0.17 -18.10 -37.60
N THR A 292 -0.52 -17.60 -38.78
CA THR A 292 -0.69 -18.41 -39.98
C THR A 292 0.65 -18.90 -40.51
N GLU A 293 1.65 -18.03 -40.59
CA GLU A 293 2.98 -18.38 -41.13
C GLU A 293 3.84 -19.15 -40.10
N ALA A 294 3.61 -18.93 -38.81
CA ALA A 294 4.39 -19.49 -37.72
C ALA A 294 3.49 -20.09 -36.61
N PRO A 295 2.66 -21.11 -36.90
CA PRO A 295 1.62 -21.60 -35.98
C PRO A 295 2.17 -22.23 -34.69
N ASN A 296 3.39 -22.77 -34.75
CA ASN A 296 4.05 -23.43 -33.61
C ASN A 296 5.05 -22.53 -32.88
N ILE A 297 5.13 -21.25 -33.25
CA ILE A 297 6.11 -20.31 -32.70
C ILE A 297 5.32 -19.24 -31.94
N SER A 298 5.70 -19.03 -30.68
CA SER A 298 5.11 -17.96 -29.87
C SER A 298 5.39 -16.61 -30.51
N LEU A 299 4.53 -15.62 -30.26
CA LEU A 299 4.78 -14.25 -30.71
C LEU A 299 6.12 -13.74 -30.13
N PRO A 300 6.83 -12.85 -30.84
CA PRO A 300 8.07 -12.29 -30.34
C PRO A 300 7.89 -11.75 -28.93
N PRO A 301 8.71 -12.18 -27.96
CA PRO A 301 8.53 -11.80 -26.57
C PRO A 301 8.68 -10.29 -26.44
N GLU A 302 7.84 -9.69 -25.62
CA GLU A 302 7.96 -8.28 -25.30
C GLU A 302 8.99 -8.12 -24.18
N PRO A 303 10.11 -7.40 -24.39
CA PRO A 303 10.92 -6.97 -23.27
C PRO A 303 10.05 -6.08 -22.38
N ILE A 304 9.87 -6.50 -21.14
CA ILE A 304 9.16 -5.76 -20.11
C ILE A 304 10.25 -5.04 -19.32
N LEU A 305 10.19 -3.71 -19.26
CA LEU A 305 11.17 -2.89 -18.53
C LEU A 305 11.35 -3.33 -17.07
N THR A 306 10.30 -3.87 -16.46
CA THR A 306 10.30 -4.38 -15.07
C THR A 306 10.67 -5.87 -14.96
N SER A 307 10.92 -6.57 -16.07
CA SER A 307 11.37 -7.96 -16.07
C SER A 307 12.85 -8.02 -16.43
N TRP A 308 13.68 -8.28 -15.43
CA TRP A 308 15.13 -8.34 -15.55
C TRP A 308 15.56 -9.39 -16.58
N GLY A 309 16.53 -9.05 -17.44
CA GLY A 309 17.06 -9.97 -18.46
C GLY A 309 16.14 -10.25 -19.67
N SER A 310 14.93 -9.69 -19.71
CA SER A 310 13.95 -9.95 -20.77
C SER A 310 14.44 -9.59 -22.19
N TRP A 311 15.32 -8.59 -22.32
CA TRP A 311 15.93 -8.23 -23.60
C TRP A 311 16.84 -9.34 -24.16
N ILE A 312 17.63 -10.00 -23.30
CA ILE A 312 18.50 -11.11 -23.72
C ILE A 312 17.65 -12.31 -24.15
N ASN A 313 16.59 -12.62 -23.39
CA ASN A 313 15.64 -13.67 -23.78
C ASN A 313 14.98 -13.37 -25.13
N ALA A 314 14.66 -12.10 -25.40
CA ALA A 314 14.21 -11.69 -26.72
C ALA A 314 15.29 -11.93 -27.79
N ALA A 315 16.53 -11.50 -27.59
CA ALA A 315 17.62 -11.75 -28.54
C ALA A 315 17.83 -13.26 -28.83
N VAL A 316 17.73 -14.12 -27.81
CA VAL A 316 17.77 -15.58 -27.98
C VAL A 316 16.63 -16.08 -28.85
N TYR A 317 15.40 -15.61 -28.61
CA TYR A 317 14.25 -15.94 -29.45
C TYR A 317 14.46 -15.53 -30.92
N TYR A 318 15.00 -14.33 -31.19
CA TYR A 318 15.29 -13.91 -32.57
C TYR A 318 16.40 -14.75 -33.20
N CYS A 319 17.41 -15.16 -32.43
CA CYS A 319 18.45 -16.06 -32.91
C CYS A 319 17.89 -17.42 -33.35
N GLU A 320 16.94 -17.98 -32.60
CA GLU A 320 16.35 -19.29 -32.86
C GLU A 320 15.33 -19.27 -34.00
N ASN A 321 14.62 -18.16 -34.15
CA ASN A 321 13.52 -18.01 -35.08
C ASN A 321 13.83 -17.01 -36.21
N PHE A 322 15.11 -16.74 -36.48
CA PHE A 322 15.52 -15.65 -37.39
C PHE A 322 14.88 -15.77 -38.77
N LYS A 323 14.94 -16.96 -39.38
CA LYS A 323 14.44 -17.20 -40.75
C LYS A 323 12.94 -16.92 -40.88
N ILE A 324 12.14 -17.41 -39.94
CA ILE A 324 10.69 -17.23 -39.98
C ILE A 324 10.30 -15.79 -39.68
N ILE A 325 10.99 -15.13 -38.74
CA ILE A 325 10.77 -13.71 -38.43
C ILE A 325 11.11 -12.84 -39.64
N HIS A 326 12.22 -13.13 -40.31
CA HIS A 326 12.61 -12.48 -41.55
C HIS A 326 11.52 -12.63 -42.62
N HIS A 327 11.05 -13.85 -42.86
CA HIS A 327 9.97 -14.12 -43.82
C HIS A 327 8.70 -13.30 -43.51
N VAL A 328 8.20 -13.36 -42.27
CA VAL A 328 6.98 -12.64 -41.87
C VAL A 328 7.13 -11.12 -42.02
N ILE A 329 8.29 -10.55 -41.66
CA ILE A 329 8.55 -9.10 -41.79
C ILE A 329 8.50 -8.65 -43.26
N PHE A 330 8.96 -9.49 -44.19
CA PHE A 330 8.94 -9.18 -45.62
C PHE A 330 7.59 -9.42 -46.31
N MET A 331 6.66 -10.13 -45.66
CA MET A 331 5.27 -10.21 -46.13
C MET A 331 4.46 -8.93 -45.85
N LEU A 332 4.96 -8.06 -44.97
CA LEU A 332 4.28 -6.83 -44.57
C LEU A 332 4.66 -5.66 -45.50
N ASP A 333 3.68 -4.82 -45.84
CA ASP A 333 3.96 -3.61 -46.62
C ASP A 333 4.63 -2.53 -45.75
N LYS A 334 5.83 -2.10 -46.19
CA LYS A 334 6.64 -1.06 -45.57
C LYS A 334 5.93 0.29 -45.45
N ASN A 335 4.91 0.53 -46.25
CA ASN A 335 4.15 1.79 -46.24
C ASN A 335 3.06 1.82 -45.17
N GLU A 336 2.66 0.66 -44.61
CA GLU A 336 1.60 0.61 -43.60
C GLU A 336 2.03 1.14 -42.22
N ALA A 337 3.31 1.04 -41.88
CA ALA A 337 3.82 1.54 -40.60
C ALA A 337 5.33 1.78 -40.63
N ILE A 338 5.76 2.84 -39.94
CA ILE A 338 7.18 3.16 -39.72
C ILE A 338 7.92 1.96 -39.10
N SER A 339 7.29 1.25 -38.15
CA SER A 339 7.87 0.07 -37.51
C SER A 339 8.17 -1.08 -38.47
N ILE A 340 7.36 -1.27 -39.54
CA ILE A 340 7.60 -2.29 -40.56
C ILE A 340 8.81 -1.89 -41.41
N ARG A 341 8.83 -0.64 -41.88
CA ARG A 341 9.96 -0.09 -42.64
C ARG A 341 11.27 -0.19 -41.87
N ASP A 342 11.25 0.16 -40.58
CA ASP A 342 12.43 0.08 -39.72
C ASP A 342 12.86 -1.38 -39.50
N ALA A 343 11.93 -2.30 -39.25
CA ALA A 343 12.25 -3.72 -39.11
C ALA A 343 12.88 -4.30 -40.39
N GLN A 344 12.31 -4.02 -41.55
CA GLN A 344 12.87 -4.44 -42.85
C GLN A 344 14.27 -3.84 -43.10
N HIS A 345 14.50 -2.59 -42.67
CA HIS A 345 15.80 -1.94 -42.79
C HIS A 345 16.87 -2.58 -41.89
N TYR A 346 16.52 -2.91 -40.64
CA TYR A 346 17.48 -3.42 -39.67
C TYR A 346 17.73 -4.92 -39.79
N ILE A 347 16.73 -5.71 -40.20
CA ILE A 347 16.86 -7.18 -40.25
C ILE A 347 17.87 -7.66 -41.30
N VAL A 348 18.12 -6.85 -42.34
CA VAL A 348 19.08 -7.14 -43.41
C VAL A 348 20.47 -6.57 -43.14
N LYS A 349 20.71 -5.95 -41.98
CA LYS A 349 22.01 -5.35 -41.67
C LYS A 349 23.09 -6.43 -41.54
N PRO A 350 24.27 -6.26 -42.17
CA PRO A 350 25.37 -7.18 -42.03
C PRO A 350 25.73 -7.41 -40.55
N GLY A 351 26.00 -8.67 -40.20
CA GLY A 351 26.42 -9.05 -38.85
C GLY A 351 25.28 -9.21 -37.83
N LEU A 352 24.01 -8.98 -38.19
CA LEU A 352 22.90 -9.16 -37.25
C LEU A 352 22.80 -10.61 -36.72
N GLU A 353 22.82 -11.61 -37.60
CA GLU A 353 22.78 -13.04 -37.20
C GLU A 353 23.98 -13.43 -36.34
N ASN A 354 25.17 -12.91 -36.67
CA ASN A 354 26.38 -13.13 -35.88
C ASN A 354 26.25 -12.50 -34.48
N ASN A 355 25.70 -11.29 -34.37
CA ASN A 355 25.46 -10.62 -33.09
C ASN A 355 24.42 -11.38 -32.26
N LEU A 356 23.32 -11.85 -32.87
CA LEU A 356 22.30 -12.66 -32.20
C LEU A 356 22.91 -13.97 -31.66
N THR A 357 23.72 -14.64 -32.48
CA THR A 357 24.44 -15.87 -32.09
C THR A 357 25.41 -15.59 -30.95
N TYR A 358 26.19 -14.51 -31.04
CA TYR A 358 27.12 -14.10 -29.99
C TYR A 358 26.39 -13.82 -28.67
N ILE A 359 25.25 -13.12 -28.71
CA ILE A 359 24.46 -12.84 -27.50
C ILE A 359 23.96 -14.14 -26.87
N LYS A 360 23.39 -15.04 -27.68
CA LYS A 360 22.90 -16.34 -27.22
C LYS A 360 24.02 -17.17 -26.58
N SER A 361 25.18 -17.27 -27.23
CA SER A 361 26.29 -18.09 -26.75
C SER A 361 26.94 -17.56 -25.46
N ASN A 362 26.99 -16.23 -25.28
CA ASN A 362 27.77 -15.63 -24.19
C ASN A 362 26.91 -15.11 -23.02
N PHE A 363 25.70 -14.63 -23.28
CA PHE A 363 24.91 -13.90 -22.29
C PHE A 363 23.63 -14.62 -21.83
N VAL A 364 23.23 -15.74 -22.44
CA VAL A 364 22.06 -16.51 -21.97
C VAL A 364 22.21 -16.98 -20.51
N LYS A 365 23.44 -17.25 -20.06
CA LYS A 365 23.70 -17.63 -18.66
C LYS A 365 23.33 -16.51 -17.67
N LEU A 366 23.33 -15.25 -18.12
CA LEU A 366 22.94 -14.11 -17.29
C LEU A 366 21.45 -14.15 -16.94
N THR A 367 20.59 -14.55 -17.89
CA THR A 367 19.15 -14.66 -17.63
C THR A 367 18.84 -15.83 -16.72
N MET A 368 19.50 -16.98 -16.92
CA MET A 368 19.40 -18.12 -16.00
C MET A 368 19.83 -17.76 -14.56
N ALA A 369 20.92 -16.99 -14.41
CA ALA A 369 21.37 -16.55 -13.10
C ALA A 369 20.38 -15.58 -12.43
N ILE A 370 19.78 -14.66 -13.20
CA ILE A 370 18.73 -13.75 -12.72
C ILE A 370 17.51 -14.56 -12.25
N ASP A 371 17.02 -15.49 -13.07
CA ASP A 371 15.84 -16.31 -12.77
C ASP A 371 16.07 -17.16 -11.52
N ASN A 372 17.27 -17.75 -11.37
CA ASN A 372 17.63 -18.49 -10.17
C ASN A 372 17.62 -17.58 -8.94
N LEU A 373 18.30 -16.42 -8.97
CA LEU A 373 18.37 -15.54 -7.80
C LEU A 373 17.00 -14.93 -7.40
N GLN A 374 16.00 -14.98 -8.28
CA GLN A 374 14.62 -14.59 -7.96
C GLN A 374 13.80 -15.70 -7.29
N GLN A 375 14.23 -16.96 -7.39
CA GLN A 375 13.55 -18.08 -6.75
C GLN A 375 13.90 -18.17 -5.26
N GLN A 376 12.94 -18.68 -4.48
CA GLN A 376 13.14 -18.96 -3.05
C GLN A 376 13.70 -20.38 -2.86
N ASN A 377 14.38 -20.59 -1.73
CA ASN A 377 14.89 -21.90 -1.29
C ASN A 377 15.94 -22.55 -2.21
N ILE A 378 16.72 -21.74 -2.95
CA ILE A 378 17.86 -22.27 -3.70
C ILE A 378 18.97 -22.71 -2.71
N PRO A 379 19.46 -23.96 -2.78
CA PRO A 379 20.61 -24.39 -2.00
C PRO A 379 21.84 -23.56 -2.35
N LEU A 380 22.58 -23.10 -1.33
CA LEU A 380 23.87 -22.40 -1.51
C LEU A 380 25.04 -23.37 -1.80
N SER A 381 24.73 -24.62 -2.17
CA SER A 381 25.68 -25.73 -2.35
C SER A 381 26.22 -25.83 -3.77
#